data_AF-A0A2A9HDS2-F1
#
_entry.id   AF-A0A2A9HDS2-F1
#
_cell.length_a   1.000
_cell.length_b   1.000
_cell.length_c   1.000
_cell.angle_alpha   90.00
_cell.angle_beta   90.00
_cell.angle_gamma   90.00
#
_symmetry.space_group_name_H-M   'P 1'
#
loop_
_entity.id
_entity.type
_entity.pdbx_description
1 polymer ?
#
loop_
_entity_poly.entity_id
_entity_poly.type
_entity_poly.pdbx_seq_one_letter_code
_entity_poly.pdbx_strand_id
1 'polypeptide(L)'
;MAWTKPVMGIGATGLAFAAAFALHVVAGALDWAWLFGIAVALIYLLAAGFPAIALWAGGMRYRESREARVTYTLGTIIGMGLTLGALWATNDRSFGVWTFVLTPVLVAVVSALLLTLRAWREGEFARAQAR
;
A
#
# COMPACT_ATOMS: atom_id res chain seq x y z
N MET A 1 25.28 5.68 8.44
CA MET A 1 24.34 6.60 7.76
C MET A 1 22.97 6.44 8.38
N ALA A 2 22.37 7.51 8.90
CA ALA A 2 20.97 7.48 9.29
C ALA A 2 20.11 7.52 8.02
N TRP A 3 19.19 6.57 7.86
CA TRP A 3 18.28 6.53 6.73
C TRP A 3 17.23 7.64 6.85
N THR A 4 16.84 8.27 5.74
CA THR A 4 15.81 9.31 5.78
C THR A 4 14.41 8.69 5.98
N LYS A 5 13.48 9.43 6.58
CA LYS A 5 12.10 8.97 6.81
C LYS A 5 11.42 8.45 5.53
N PRO A 6 11.58 9.09 4.35
CA PRO A 6 11.08 8.56 3.09
C PRO A 6 11.63 7.17 2.74
N VAL A 7 12.94 6.98 2.87
CA VAL A 7 13.56 5.71 2.49
C VAL A 7 13.16 4.61 3.47
N MET A 8 13.08 4.91 4.77
CA MET A 8 12.55 3.97 5.75
C MET A 8 11.09 3.59 5.45
N GLY A 9 10.22 4.57 5.16
CA GLY A 9 8.81 4.32 4.89
C GLY A 9 8.58 3.47 3.64
N ILE A 10 9.24 3.83 2.53
CA ILE A 10 9.16 3.08 1.27
C ILE A 10 9.79 1.69 1.44
N GLY A 11 10.98 1.62 2.03
CA GLY A 11 11.72 0.38 2.23
C GLY A 11 10.97 -0.62 3.12
N ALA A 12 10.42 -0.17 4.24
CA ALA A 12 9.63 -1.02 5.14
C ALA A 12 8.36 -1.55 4.46
N THR A 13 7.66 -0.69 3.71
CA THR A 13 6.44 -1.10 2.98
C THR A 13 6.77 -2.08 1.85
N GLY A 14 7.86 -1.82 1.11
CA GLY A 14 8.36 -2.73 0.08
C GLY A 14 8.79 -4.08 0.64
N LEU A 15 9.45 -4.10 1.80
CA LEU A 15 9.83 -5.33 2.48
C LEU A 15 8.60 -6.11 2.96
N ALA A 16 7.60 -5.44 3.52
CA ALA A 16 6.34 -6.07 3.89
C ALA A 16 5.63 -6.68 2.68
N PHE A 17 5.60 -5.98 1.54
CA PHE A 17 5.06 -6.51 0.29
C PHE A 17 5.84 -7.74 -0.19
N ALA A 18 7.18 -7.67 -0.19
CA ALA A 18 8.04 -8.79 -0.58
C ALA A 18 7.84 -10.01 0.32
N ALA A 19 7.67 -9.80 1.63
CA ALA A 19 7.37 -10.87 2.58
C ALA A 19 5.99 -11.51 2.31
N ALA A 20 4.95 -10.70 2.06
CA ALA A 20 3.64 -11.21 1.67
C ALA A 20 3.68 -11.99 0.35
N PHE A 21 4.47 -11.52 -0.63
CA PHE A 21 4.69 -12.21 -1.89
C PHE A 21 5.43 -13.55 -1.72
N ALA A 22 6.50 -13.57 -0.93
CA ALA A 22 7.21 -14.80 -0.60
C ALA A 22 6.29 -15.81 0.11
N LEU A 23 5.47 -15.33 1.04
CA LEU A 23 4.47 -16.15 1.73
C LEU A 23 3.45 -16.75 0.74
N HIS A 24 2.99 -15.97 -0.24
CA HIS A 24 2.09 -16.44 -1.30
C HIS A 24 2.73 -17.57 -2.12
N VAL A 25 4.00 -17.44 -2.50
CA VAL A 25 4.73 -18.47 -3.25
C VAL A 25 4.88 -19.74 -2.41
N VAL A 26 5.34 -19.63 -1.16
CA VAL A 26 5.55 -20.78 -0.28
C VAL A 26 4.23 -21.49 0.04
N ALA A 27 3.19 -20.74 0.39
CA ALA A 27 1.88 -21.31 0.68
C ALA A 27 1.27 -22.01 -0.54
N GLY A 28 1.46 -21.46 -1.74
CA GLY A 28 1.04 -22.11 -2.98
C GLY A 28 1.82 -23.39 -3.28
N ALA A 29 3.14 -23.39 -3.04
CA ALA A 29 3.98 -24.56 -3.24
C ALA A 29 3.66 -25.72 -2.27
N LEU A 30 3.18 -25.40 -1.06
CA LEU A 30 2.82 -26.37 -0.02
C LEU A 30 1.32 -26.70 0.03
N ASP A 31 0.52 -26.19 -0.92
CA ASP A 31 -0.94 -26.36 -0.99
C ASP A 31 -1.70 -25.91 0.27
N TRP A 32 -1.19 -24.87 0.93
CA TRP A 32 -1.80 -24.27 2.13
C TRP A 32 -2.82 -23.19 1.74
N ALA A 33 -3.99 -23.63 1.26
CA ALA A 33 -5.02 -22.77 0.69
C ALA A 33 -5.39 -21.53 1.55
N TRP A 34 -5.54 -21.70 2.86
CA TRP A 34 -5.91 -20.60 3.77
C TRP A 34 -4.80 -19.54 3.85
N LEU A 35 -3.54 -19.97 3.95
CA LEU A 35 -2.39 -19.08 4.07
C LEU A 35 -2.09 -18.37 2.75
N PHE A 36 -2.29 -19.08 1.64
CA PHE A 36 -2.25 -18.50 0.30
C PHE A 36 -3.25 -17.35 0.16
N GLY A 37 -4.51 -17.57 0.60
CA GLY A 37 -5.55 -16.54 0.57
C GLY A 37 -5.19 -15.31 1.41
N ILE A 38 -4.65 -15.50 2.61
CA ILE A 38 -4.16 -14.40 3.47
C ILE A 38 -3.04 -13.63 2.77
N ALA A 39 -2.08 -14.33 2.18
CA ALA A 39 -0.97 -13.70 1.48
C ALA A 39 -1.44 -12.86 0.28
N VAL A 40 -2.41 -13.35 -0.49
CA VAL A 40 -3.04 -12.59 -1.58
C VAL A 40 -3.74 -11.33 -1.05
N ALA A 41 -4.50 -11.44 0.04
CA ALA A 41 -5.15 -10.28 0.65
C ALA A 41 -4.13 -9.22 1.12
N LEU A 42 -3.01 -9.66 1.72
CA LEU A 42 -1.92 -8.78 2.13
C LEU A 42 -1.23 -8.12 0.93
N ILE A 43 -0.97 -8.86 -0.15
CA ILE A 43 -0.43 -8.31 -1.40
C ILE A 43 -1.32 -7.17 -1.91
N TYR A 44 -2.63 -7.40 -2.00
CA TYR A 44 -3.58 -6.39 -2.47
C TYR A 44 -3.62 -5.17 -1.55
N LEU A 45 -3.67 -5.38 -0.23
CA LEU A 45 -3.68 -4.29 0.75
C LEU A 45 -2.40 -3.45 0.68
N LEU A 46 -1.23 -4.11 0.59
CA LEU A 46 0.07 -3.44 0.54
C LEU A 46 0.30 -2.74 -0.79
N ALA A 47 -0.14 -3.32 -1.91
CA ALA A 47 -0.04 -2.70 -3.23
C ALA A 47 -0.94 -1.48 -3.38
N ALA A 48 -2.24 -1.62 -3.10
CA ALA A 48 -3.21 -0.54 -3.23
C ALA A 48 -3.04 0.52 -2.12
N GLY A 49 -2.65 0.10 -0.91
CA GLY A 49 -2.39 0.97 0.22
C GLY A 49 -0.98 1.54 0.30
N PHE A 50 -0.09 1.21 -0.64
CA PHE A 50 1.35 1.53 -0.57
C PHE A 50 1.66 2.98 -0.16
N PRO A 51 1.04 4.02 -0.76
CA PRO A 51 1.33 5.41 -0.41
C PRO A 51 1.05 5.73 1.05
N ALA A 52 -0.11 5.27 1.56
CA ALA A 52 -0.54 5.52 2.92
C ALA A 52 0.29 4.73 3.94
N ILE A 53 0.61 3.46 3.62
CA ILE A 53 1.42 2.60 4.48
C ILE A 53 2.86 3.11 4.55
N ALA A 54 3.43 3.58 3.43
CA ALA A 54 4.78 4.16 3.40
C ALA A 54 4.88 5.44 4.24
N LEU A 55 3.86 6.31 4.20
CA LEU A 55 3.78 7.46 5.09
C LEU A 55 3.76 7.04 6.56
N TRP A 56 2.95 6.04 6.89
CA TRP A 56 2.80 5.58 8.26
C TRP A 56 4.07 4.89 8.77
N ALA A 57 4.66 3.98 7.99
CA ALA A 57 5.91 3.31 8.31
C ALA A 57 7.08 4.30 8.49
N GLY A 58 7.09 5.38 7.71
CA GLY A 58 8.07 6.45 7.85
C GLY A 58 7.76 7.49 8.94
N GLY A 59 6.66 7.33 9.70
CA GLY A 59 6.26 8.25 10.76
C GLY A 59 5.91 9.66 10.27
N MET A 60 5.42 9.79 9.03
CA MET A 60 5.08 11.07 8.39
C MET A 60 3.57 11.24 8.28
N ARG A 61 3.04 12.46 8.44
CA ARG A 61 1.62 12.75 8.20
C ARG A 61 1.40 13.29 6.80
N TYR A 62 0.23 13.01 6.24
CA TYR A 62 -0.09 13.40 4.87
C TYR A 62 -0.03 14.92 4.70
N ARG A 63 0.67 15.39 3.64
CA ARG A 63 0.84 16.80 3.26
C ARG A 63 1.53 17.74 4.27
N GLU A 64 1.95 17.24 5.44
CA GLU A 64 2.59 18.04 6.50
C GLU A 64 3.98 18.56 6.10
N SER A 65 4.75 17.78 5.33
CA SER A 65 6.12 18.13 4.94
C SER A 65 6.41 17.84 3.47
N ARG A 66 7.51 18.40 2.95
CA ARG A 66 8.02 18.07 1.61
C ARG A 66 8.34 16.57 1.50
N GLU A 67 8.95 15.99 2.53
CA GLU A 67 9.26 14.56 2.60
C GLU A 67 7.99 13.71 2.49
N ALA A 68 6.93 14.06 3.22
CA ALA A 68 5.66 13.35 3.16
C ALA A 68 5.04 13.41 1.75
N ARG A 69 5.10 14.57 1.08
CA ARG A 69 4.63 14.69 -0.31
C ARG A 69 5.42 13.80 -1.25
N VAL A 70 6.75 13.79 -1.13
CA VAL A 70 7.64 12.93 -1.93
C VAL A 70 7.33 11.46 -1.68
N THR A 71 7.23 11.02 -0.42
CA THR A 71 6.89 9.64 -0.07
C THR A 71 5.53 9.22 -0.62
N TYR A 72 4.51 10.07 -0.50
CA TYR A 72 3.20 9.77 -1.03
C TYR A 72 3.20 9.66 -2.56
N THR A 73 3.89 10.58 -3.26
CA THR A 73 3.99 10.55 -4.72
C THR A 73 4.73 9.31 -5.21
N LEU A 74 5.92 9.03 -4.65
CA LEU A 74 6.69 7.82 -5.00
C LEU A 74 5.91 6.56 -4.65
N GLY A 75 5.30 6.53 -3.47
CA GLY A 75 4.45 5.43 -3.05
C GLY A 75 3.24 5.23 -3.96
N THR A 76 2.70 6.29 -4.57
CA THR A 76 1.62 6.20 -5.56
C THR A 76 2.12 5.54 -6.84
N ILE A 77 3.28 5.97 -7.36
CA ILE A 77 3.86 5.38 -8.56
C ILE A 77 4.16 3.89 -8.34
N ILE A 78 4.78 3.54 -7.21
CA ILE A 78 5.09 2.15 -6.84
C ILE A 78 3.80 1.35 -6.65
N GLY A 79 2.85 1.86 -5.87
CA GLY A 79 1.56 1.21 -5.59
C GLY A 79 0.74 0.97 -6.86
N MET A 80 0.76 1.91 -7.81
CA MET A 80 0.15 1.74 -9.13
C MET A 80 0.79 0.58 -9.90
N GLY A 81 2.12 0.50 -9.94
CA GLY A 81 2.82 -0.60 -10.60
C GLY A 81 2.51 -1.96 -9.97
N LEU A 82 2.56 -2.05 -8.63
CA LEU A 82 2.26 -3.28 -7.90
C LEU A 82 0.80 -3.70 -8.03
N THR A 83 -0.13 -2.75 -7.95
CA THR A 83 -1.57 -3.02 -8.09
C THR A 83 -1.88 -3.48 -9.51
N LEU A 84 -1.32 -2.83 -10.53
CA LEU A 84 -1.47 -3.26 -11.91
C LEU A 84 -0.93 -4.68 -12.11
N GLY A 85 0.23 -5.00 -11.52
CA GLY A 85 0.80 -6.35 -11.52
C GLY A 85 -0.10 -7.39 -10.84
N ALA A 86 -0.72 -7.03 -9.71
CA ALA A 86 -1.67 -7.91 -9.02
C ALA A 86 -2.92 -8.18 -9.88
N LEU A 87 -3.50 -7.14 -10.50
CA LEU A 87 -4.67 -7.28 -11.37
C LEU A 87 -4.36 -8.09 -12.63
N TRP A 88 -3.18 -7.88 -13.23
CA TRP A 88 -2.67 -8.67 -14.34
C TRP A 88 -2.52 -10.15 -13.96
N ALA A 89 -1.95 -10.43 -12.78
CA ALA A 89 -1.78 -11.79 -12.30
C ALA A 89 -3.13 -12.50 -12.06
N THR A 90 -4.16 -11.78 -11.60
CA THR A 90 -5.52 -12.32 -11.45
C THR A 90 -6.30 -12.48 -12.75
N ASN A 91 -5.83 -11.87 -13.84
CA ASN A 91 -6.46 -11.92 -15.16
C ASN A 91 -5.68 -12.85 -16.10
N ASP A 92 -5.25 -14.00 -15.58
CA ASP A 92 -4.46 -15.01 -16.32
C ASP A 92 -3.24 -14.43 -17.04
N ARG A 93 -2.60 -13.41 -16.43
CA ARG A 93 -1.43 -12.73 -16.99
C ARG A 93 -1.73 -12.02 -18.31
N SER A 94 -2.94 -11.50 -18.46
CA SER A 94 -3.35 -10.65 -19.58
C SER A 94 -3.84 -9.28 -19.09
N PHE A 95 -3.68 -8.25 -19.92
CA PHE A 95 -4.19 -6.91 -19.60
C PHE A 95 -5.57 -6.69 -20.22
N GLY A 96 -6.57 -6.46 -19.38
CA GLY A 96 -7.86 -5.94 -19.79
C GLY A 96 -7.93 -4.43 -19.59
N VAL A 97 -8.80 -3.71 -20.32
CA VAL A 97 -9.01 -2.27 -20.11
C VAL A 97 -9.34 -1.96 -18.63
N TRP A 98 -10.09 -2.85 -17.99
CA TRP A 98 -10.47 -2.74 -16.59
C TRP A 98 -9.26 -2.73 -15.64
N THR A 99 -8.13 -3.38 -15.97
CA THR A 99 -6.95 -3.38 -15.09
C THR A 99 -6.36 -1.98 -14.97
N PHE A 100 -6.33 -1.23 -16.07
CA PHE A 100 -5.84 0.15 -16.09
C PHE A 100 -6.79 1.14 -15.39
N VAL A 101 -8.10 0.89 -15.45
CA VAL A 101 -9.10 1.71 -14.76
C VAL A 101 -9.10 1.42 -13.25
N LEU A 102 -9.08 0.15 -12.86
CA LEU A 102 -9.14 -0.23 -11.44
C LEU A 102 -7.85 0.08 -10.69
N THR A 103 -6.69 0.06 -11.35
CA THR A 103 -5.40 0.38 -10.69
C THR A 103 -5.42 1.73 -9.94
N PRO A 104 -5.69 2.89 -10.59
CA PRO A 104 -5.77 4.17 -9.89
C PRO A 104 -6.92 4.24 -8.89
N VAL A 105 -8.05 3.62 -9.19
CA VAL A 105 -9.22 3.61 -8.30
C VAL A 105 -8.88 2.89 -6.99
N LEU A 106 -8.31 1.70 -7.06
CA LEU A 106 -7.93 0.92 -5.88
C LEU A 106 -6.86 1.63 -5.07
N VAL A 107 -5.81 2.16 -5.73
CA VAL A 107 -4.76 2.90 -5.02
C VAL A 107 -5.32 4.11 -4.30
N ALA A 108 -6.19 4.89 -4.95
CA ALA A 108 -6.81 6.06 -4.35
C ALA A 108 -7.75 5.69 -3.19
N VAL A 109 -8.66 4.73 -3.40
CA VAL A 109 -9.66 4.32 -2.40
C VAL A 109 -9.00 3.72 -1.17
N VAL A 110 -8.10 2.74 -1.35
CA VAL A 110 -7.44 2.08 -0.21
C VAL A 110 -6.55 3.05 0.54
N SER A 111 -5.79 3.91 -0.17
CA SER A 111 -5.00 4.96 0.49
C SER A 111 -5.87 5.95 1.26
N ALA A 112 -7.00 6.39 0.69
CA ALA A 112 -7.91 7.32 1.37
C ALA A 112 -8.52 6.69 2.63
N LEU A 113 -8.93 5.42 2.57
CA LEU A 113 -9.44 4.67 3.71
C LEU A 113 -8.39 4.57 4.83
N LEU A 114 -7.16 4.18 4.50
CA LEU A 114 -6.08 4.05 5.48
C LEU A 114 -5.70 5.39 6.11
N LEU A 115 -5.66 6.47 5.33
CA LEU A 115 -5.40 7.82 5.85
C LEU A 115 -6.54 8.30 6.76
N THR A 116 -7.79 8.00 6.41
CA THR A 116 -8.97 8.34 7.23
C THR A 116 -8.96 7.58 8.56
N LEU A 117 -8.66 6.27 8.53
CA LEU A 117 -8.51 5.44 9.73
C LEU A 117 -7.42 5.97 10.65
N ARG A 118 -6.30 6.41 10.07
CA ARG A 118 -5.21 7.01 10.84
C ARG A 118 -5.63 8.34 11.47
N ALA A 119 -6.26 9.24 10.71
CA ALA A 119 -6.74 10.53 11.20
C ALA A 119 -7.76 10.36 12.34
N TRP A 120 -8.64 9.37 12.23
CA TRP A 120 -9.58 9.01 13.29
C TRP A 120 -8.87 8.52 14.55
N ARG A 121 -7.91 7.59 14.42
CA ARG A 121 -7.12 7.10 15.55
C ARG A 121 -6.29 8.19 16.23
N GLU A 122 -5.81 9.17 15.47
CA GLU A 122 -5.05 10.32 15.99
C GLU A 122 -5.96 11.44 16.53
N GLY A 123 -7.29 11.26 16.53
CA GLY A 123 -8.24 12.26 17.04
C GLY A 123 -8.22 13.58 16.26
N GLU A 124 -7.80 13.56 14.99
CA GLU A 124 -7.72 14.77 14.16
C GLU A 124 -9.11 15.38 13.92
N PHE A 125 -10.13 14.54 13.69
CA PHE A 125 -11.50 15.00 13.47
C PHE A 125 -12.10 15.71 14.69
N ALA A 126 -11.86 15.19 15.88
CA ALA A 126 -12.32 15.83 17.13
C ALA A 126 -11.63 17.18 17.35
N ARG A 127 -10.32 17.27 17.07
CA ARG A 127 -9.56 18.53 17.16
C ARG A 127 -9.99 19.56 16.13
N ALA A 128 -10.44 19.13 14.95
CA ALA A 128 -10.92 20.02 13.90
C ALA A 128 -12.31 20.61 14.21
N GLN A 129 -13.18 19.87 14.92
CA GLN A 129 -14.50 20.36 15.34
C GLN A 129 -14.46 21.33 16.53
N ALA A 130 -13.36 21.32 17.30
CA ALA A 130 -13.15 22.21 18.45
C ALA A 130 -12.46 23.54 18.10
N ARG A 131 -12.15 23.76 16.81
CA ARG A 131 -11.57 25.01 16.28
C ARG A 131 -12.63 25.81 15.54
#